data_AF-A0AA47IPY6-F1
#
_entry.id   AF-A0AA47IPY6-F1
#
_cell.length_a   1.000
_cell.length_b   1.000
_cell.length_c   1.000
_cell.angle_alpha   90.00
_cell.angle_beta   90.00
_cell.angle_gamma   90.00
#
_symmetry.space_group_name_H-M   'P 1'
#
loop_
_entity.id
_entity.type
_entity.pdbx_description
1 polymer ?
#
loop_
_entity_poly.entity_id
_entity_poly.type
_entity_poly.pdbx_seq_one_letter_code
_entity_poly.pdbx_strand_id
1 'polypeptide(L)'
;MSPRASTADLLRRTALQMFTEQGFDAVPVTAIAKAARVSHMTFFRHFPTKEAVVVSDLFDPLIAEAVRAQPQRWRPLTRAVRGLVAAMSQESAREEMSSREFYERIRLAALTPSLAAAVRSAGQETERAIAATLIAPGVDDAAARAAAGAVMGAASSLLLAWAGENNAPDAGATNTATSTAGDAATVLSRGLLSLLGES
;
A
#
# COMPACT_ATOMS: atom_id res chain seq x y z
N MET A 1 -4.83 -17.83 24.63
CA MET A 1 -5.28 -16.49 25.07
C MET A 1 -5.11 -15.57 23.88
N SER A 2 -6.17 -15.27 23.13
CA SER A 2 -6.03 -14.45 21.92
C SER A 2 -5.50 -13.05 22.29
N PRO A 3 -4.56 -12.48 21.52
CA PRO A 3 -4.13 -11.11 21.74
C PRO A 3 -5.36 -10.20 21.69
N ARG A 4 -5.54 -9.31 22.67
CA ARG A 4 -6.56 -8.26 22.55
C ARG A 4 -6.17 -7.42 21.34
N ALA A 5 -7.05 -7.36 20.33
CA ALA A 5 -6.86 -6.49 19.17
C ALA A 5 -6.59 -5.07 19.65
N SER A 6 -5.63 -4.37 19.02
CA SER A 6 -5.31 -3.01 19.41
C SER A 6 -6.50 -2.08 19.14
N THR A 7 -6.54 -0.91 19.78
CA THR A 7 -7.57 0.10 19.47
C THR A 7 -7.56 0.50 18.00
N ALA A 8 -6.38 0.51 17.37
CA ALA A 8 -6.24 0.77 15.94
C ALA A 8 -6.91 -0.33 15.09
N ASP A 9 -6.70 -1.61 15.42
CA ASP A 9 -7.30 -2.74 14.69
C ASP A 9 -8.82 -2.79 14.87
N LEU A 10 -9.32 -2.42 16.05
CA LEU A 10 -10.76 -2.28 16.28
C LEU A 10 -11.34 -1.17 15.40
N LEU A 11 -10.73 0.02 15.43
CA LEU A 11 -11.15 1.15 14.61
C LEU A 11 -11.12 0.82 13.12
N ARG A 12 -10.05 0.16 12.65
CA ARG A 12 -9.87 -0.22 11.25
C ARG A 12 -10.95 -1.20 10.80
N ARG A 13 -11.15 -2.30 11.51
CA ARG A 13 -12.20 -3.28 11.17
C ARG A 13 -13.60 -2.67 11.20
N THR A 14 -13.91 -1.88 12.23
CA THR A 14 -15.21 -1.18 12.32
C THR A 14 -15.41 -0.22 11.14
N ALA A 15 -14.39 0.57 10.78
CA ALA A 15 -14.47 1.49 9.65
C ALA A 15 -14.68 0.74 8.33
N LEU A 16 -13.88 -0.30 8.06
CA LEU A 16 -13.97 -1.08 6.82
C LEU A 16 -15.33 -1.76 6.64
N GLN A 17 -15.90 -2.31 7.72
CA GLN A 17 -17.25 -2.86 7.69
C GLN A 17 -18.28 -1.78 7.29
N MET A 18 -18.26 -0.64 7.99
CA MET A 18 -19.20 0.45 7.70
C MET A 18 -19.04 1.02 6.29
N PHE A 19 -17.80 1.18 5.81
CA PHE A 19 -17.54 1.65 4.45
C PHE A 19 -18.04 0.68 3.39
N THR A 20 -17.95 -0.63 3.65
CA THR A 20 -18.46 -1.66 2.73
C THR A 20 -19.98 -1.65 2.67
N GLU A 21 -20.67 -1.46 3.80
CA GLU A 21 -22.14 -1.48 3.88
C GLU A 21 -22.79 -0.17 3.39
N GLN A 22 -22.17 0.98 3.66
CA GLN A 22 -22.80 2.30 3.51
C GLN A 22 -22.07 3.20 2.48
N GLY A 23 -20.90 2.78 2.00
CA GLY A 23 -20.02 3.58 1.16
C GLY A 23 -19.07 4.44 1.99
N PHE A 24 -17.86 4.69 1.47
CA PHE A 24 -16.85 5.50 2.17
C PHE A 24 -17.40 6.88 2.50
N ASP A 25 -17.88 7.64 1.52
CA ASP A 25 -18.26 9.05 1.70
C ASP A 25 -19.39 9.27 2.71
N ALA A 26 -20.35 8.34 2.80
CA ALA A 26 -21.52 8.46 3.66
C ALA A 26 -21.22 8.26 5.15
N VAL A 27 -20.11 7.59 5.51
CA VAL A 27 -19.80 7.23 6.90
C VAL A 27 -18.95 8.31 7.59
N PRO A 28 -19.47 9.05 8.59
CA PRO A 28 -18.67 10.02 9.33
C PRO A 28 -17.78 9.33 10.38
N VAL A 29 -16.62 9.94 10.69
CA VAL A 29 -15.68 9.46 11.73
C VAL A 29 -16.36 9.31 13.09
N THR A 30 -17.30 10.20 13.43
CA THR A 30 -18.06 10.13 14.68
C THR A 30 -18.91 8.87 14.80
N ALA A 31 -19.46 8.36 13.69
CA ALA A 31 -20.22 7.12 13.68
C ALA A 31 -19.31 5.91 13.89
N ILE A 32 -18.12 5.90 13.27
CA ILE A 32 -17.10 4.87 13.48
C ILE A 32 -16.64 4.85 14.94
N ALA A 33 -16.29 6.02 15.50
CA ALA A 33 -15.85 6.13 16.89
C ALA A 33 -16.93 5.64 17.87
N LYS A 34 -18.21 5.99 17.61
CA LYS A 34 -19.36 5.51 18.38
C LYS A 34 -19.51 4.00 18.28
N ALA A 35 -19.41 3.42 17.09
CA ALA A 35 -19.52 1.98 16.86
C ALA A 35 -18.37 1.21 17.54
N ALA A 36 -17.16 1.75 17.51
CA ALA A 36 -15.98 1.21 18.18
C ALA A 36 -15.92 1.52 19.69
N ARG A 37 -16.92 2.25 20.24
CA ARG A 37 -16.98 2.66 21.66
C ARG A 37 -15.75 3.44 22.13
N VAL A 38 -15.22 4.31 21.27
CA VAL A 38 -14.11 5.22 21.58
C VAL A 38 -14.51 6.67 21.34
N SER A 39 -13.76 7.61 21.91
CA SER A 39 -13.99 9.03 21.64
C SER A 39 -13.52 9.43 20.23
N HIS A 40 -14.09 10.52 19.70
CA HIS A 40 -13.64 11.11 18.43
C HIS A 40 -12.14 11.48 18.47
N MET A 41 -11.67 12.01 19.61
CA MET A 41 -10.26 12.31 19.85
C MET A 41 -9.38 11.05 19.82
N THR A 42 -9.91 9.90 20.28
CA THR A 42 -9.20 8.62 20.21
C THR A 42 -9.07 8.14 18.77
N PHE A 43 -10.08 8.31 17.93
CA PHE A 43 -9.95 8.03 16.50
C PHE A 43 -8.79 8.81 15.90
N PHE A 44 -8.79 10.13 16.05
CA PHE A 44 -7.77 10.99 15.42
C PHE A 44 -6.36 10.80 15.97
N ARG A 45 -6.23 10.32 17.21
CA ARG A 45 -4.94 9.90 17.76
C ARG A 45 -4.33 8.72 16.99
N HIS A 46 -5.16 7.80 16.49
CA HIS A 46 -4.70 6.65 15.71
C HIS A 46 -4.65 6.94 14.21
N PHE A 47 -5.63 7.69 13.69
CA PHE A 47 -5.79 7.98 12.28
C PHE A 47 -6.06 9.47 12.08
N PRO A 48 -5.07 10.28 11.67
CA PRO A 48 -5.19 11.74 11.61
C PRO A 48 -6.27 12.22 10.62
N THR A 49 -6.63 11.38 9.66
CA THR A 49 -7.73 11.60 8.72
C THR A 49 -8.62 10.36 8.64
N LYS A 50 -9.80 10.50 8.05
CA LYS A 50 -10.67 9.35 7.77
C LYS A 50 -10.01 8.38 6.81
N GLU A 51 -9.31 8.88 5.80
CA GLU A 51 -8.59 8.10 4.79
C GLU A 51 -7.44 7.31 5.40
N ALA A 52 -6.78 7.83 6.44
CA ALA A 52 -5.67 7.15 7.10
C ALA A 52 -6.07 5.78 7.68
N VAL A 53 -7.34 5.59 8.06
CA VAL A 53 -7.84 4.28 8.49
C VAL A 53 -7.81 3.22 7.38
N VAL A 54 -7.66 3.64 6.12
CA VAL A 54 -7.54 2.74 4.96
C VAL A 54 -6.10 2.65 4.45
N VAL A 55 -5.27 3.69 4.62
CA VAL A 55 -3.98 3.79 3.90
C VAL A 55 -2.71 3.90 4.76
N SER A 56 -2.82 4.06 6.09
CA SER A 56 -1.70 4.54 6.95
C SER A 56 -0.44 3.68 6.98
N ASP A 57 -0.51 2.40 6.64
CA ASP A 57 0.57 1.41 6.74
C ASP A 57 0.90 0.74 5.38
N LEU A 58 0.36 1.26 4.28
CA LEU A 58 0.58 0.67 2.95
C LEU A 58 2.02 0.81 2.44
N PHE A 59 2.74 1.82 2.92
CA PHE A 59 4.13 2.07 2.56
C PHE A 59 4.94 2.34 3.81
N ASP A 60 5.97 1.53 4.02
CA ASP A 60 6.88 1.66 5.15
C ASP A 60 8.15 2.40 4.72
N PRO A 61 8.58 3.47 5.43
CA PRO A 61 9.91 4.06 5.24
C PRO A 61 11.06 3.06 5.28
N LEU A 62 10.91 1.88 5.91
CA LEU A 62 11.88 0.77 5.87
C LEU A 62 12.14 0.24 4.46
N ILE A 63 11.28 0.51 3.48
CA ILE A 63 11.57 0.27 2.05
C ILE A 63 12.87 0.98 1.64
N ALA A 64 13.18 2.16 2.22
CA ALA A 64 14.44 2.85 1.95
C ALA A 64 15.67 2.06 2.41
N GLU A 65 15.57 1.22 3.45
CA GLU A 65 16.66 0.32 3.85
C GLU A 65 16.88 -0.78 2.80
N ALA A 66 15.80 -1.34 2.25
CA ALA A 66 15.92 -2.32 1.17
C ALA A 66 16.56 -1.71 -0.10
N VAL A 67 16.31 -0.42 -0.38
CA VAL A 67 17.01 0.35 -1.43
C VAL A 67 18.47 0.60 -1.08
N ARG A 68 18.76 0.92 0.19
CA ARG A 68 20.12 1.14 0.69
C ARG A 68 20.99 -0.10 0.52
N ALA A 69 20.43 -1.27 0.79
CA ALA A 69 21.10 -2.56 0.65
C ALA A 69 21.43 -2.93 -0.82
N GLN A 70 20.88 -2.25 -1.82
CA GLN A 70 21.19 -2.53 -3.22
C GLN A 70 22.59 -2.02 -3.61
N PRO A 71 23.31 -2.72 -4.53
CA PRO A 71 24.62 -2.31 -5.01
C PRO A 71 24.69 -0.85 -5.47
N GLN A 72 25.62 -0.08 -4.87
CA GLN A 72 25.81 1.35 -5.17
C GLN A 72 26.23 1.63 -6.62
N ARG A 73 26.81 0.63 -7.30
CA ARG A 73 27.19 0.72 -8.72
C ARG A 73 26.00 0.78 -9.69
N TRP A 74 24.80 0.44 -9.24
CA TRP A 74 23.61 0.48 -10.07
C TRP A 74 23.06 1.89 -10.19
N ARG A 75 22.43 2.18 -11.34
CA ARG A 75 21.73 3.44 -11.56
C ARG A 75 20.62 3.63 -10.51
N PRO A 76 20.28 4.88 -10.13
CA PRO A 76 19.29 5.16 -9.09
C PRO A 76 17.95 4.43 -9.29
N LEU A 77 17.41 4.42 -10.52
CA LEU A 77 16.16 3.73 -10.82
C LEU A 77 16.26 2.21 -10.59
N THR A 78 17.35 1.56 -11.05
CA THR A 78 17.59 0.13 -10.82
C THR A 78 17.67 -0.20 -9.34
N ARG A 79 18.34 0.64 -8.54
CA ARG A 79 18.41 0.47 -7.07
C ARG A 79 17.03 0.64 -6.43
N ALA A 80 16.28 1.66 -6.84
CA ALA A 80 14.94 1.93 -6.32
C ALA A 80 13.98 0.76 -6.59
N VAL A 81 13.91 0.31 -7.85
CA VAL A 81 13.05 -0.80 -8.29
C VAL A 81 13.42 -2.10 -7.57
N ARG A 82 14.70 -2.50 -7.60
CA ARG A 82 15.11 -3.76 -6.98
C ARG A 82 15.01 -3.72 -5.46
N GLY A 83 15.22 -2.55 -4.84
CA GLY A 83 15.00 -2.35 -3.41
C GLY A 83 13.54 -2.50 -3.01
N LEU A 84 12.61 -1.90 -3.75
CA LEU A 84 11.18 -2.07 -3.49
C LEU A 84 10.72 -3.52 -3.68
N VAL A 85 11.15 -4.19 -4.76
CA VAL A 85 10.87 -5.61 -5.00
C VAL A 85 11.42 -6.48 -3.87
N ALA A 86 12.63 -6.17 -3.37
CA ALA A 86 13.21 -6.89 -2.24
C ALA A 86 12.42 -6.68 -0.95
N ALA A 87 11.94 -5.46 -0.67
CA ALA A 87 11.08 -5.17 0.48
C ALA A 87 9.76 -5.96 0.41
N MET A 88 9.13 -6.00 -0.76
CA MET A 88 7.90 -6.77 -1.00
C MET A 88 8.10 -8.28 -0.98
N SER A 89 9.33 -8.75 -1.15
CA SER A 89 9.67 -10.18 -1.11
C SER A 89 9.92 -10.70 0.31
N GLN A 90 9.97 -9.81 1.31
CA GLN A 90 10.05 -10.20 2.72
C GLN A 90 8.80 -10.98 3.13
N GLU A 91 8.96 -11.99 3.98
CA GLU A 91 7.86 -12.89 4.38
C GLU A 91 6.70 -12.12 5.01
N SER A 92 6.98 -11.20 5.94
CA SER A 92 5.95 -10.37 6.57
C SER A 92 5.18 -9.50 5.58
N ALA A 93 5.87 -8.93 4.59
CA ALA A 93 5.22 -8.11 3.56
C ALA A 93 4.33 -8.98 2.65
N ARG A 94 4.79 -10.17 2.28
CA ARG A 94 3.98 -11.13 1.51
C ARG A 94 2.75 -11.59 2.28
N GLU A 95 2.90 -11.92 3.56
CA GLU A 95 1.79 -12.30 4.44
C GLU A 95 0.75 -11.17 4.50
N GLU A 96 1.18 -9.94 4.75
CA GLU A 96 0.28 -8.78 4.79
C GLU A 96 -0.44 -8.55 3.46
N MET A 97 0.30 -8.52 2.35
CA MET A 97 -0.24 -8.30 1.01
C MET A 97 -1.19 -9.42 0.54
N SER A 98 -1.02 -10.63 1.06
CA SER A 98 -1.92 -11.77 0.81
C SER A 98 -3.19 -11.75 1.66
N SER A 99 -3.25 -10.88 2.68
CA SER A 99 -4.36 -10.86 3.61
C SER A 99 -5.64 -10.31 2.96
N ARG A 100 -6.78 -10.88 3.37
CA ARG A 100 -8.10 -10.41 2.93
C ARG A 100 -8.34 -8.95 3.28
N GLU A 101 -7.90 -8.53 4.47
CA GLU A 101 -8.05 -7.15 4.92
C GLU A 101 -7.27 -6.18 4.02
N PHE A 102 -6.03 -6.52 3.64
CA PHE A 102 -5.25 -5.73 2.70
C PHE A 102 -5.97 -5.59 1.37
N TYR A 103 -6.45 -6.70 0.78
CA TYR A 103 -7.24 -6.66 -0.45
C TYR A 103 -8.47 -5.76 -0.34
N GLU A 104 -9.27 -5.88 0.72
CA GLU A 104 -10.48 -5.07 0.92
C GLU A 104 -10.15 -3.57 1.03
N ARG A 105 -9.05 -3.21 1.69
CA ARG A 105 -8.56 -1.83 1.82
C ARG A 105 -8.13 -1.25 0.47
N ILE A 106 -7.32 -1.99 -0.29
CA ILE A 106 -6.86 -1.52 -1.61
C ILE A 106 -8.02 -1.44 -2.60
N ARG A 107 -8.94 -2.41 -2.57
CA ARG A 107 -10.14 -2.38 -3.40
C ARG A 107 -11.01 -1.16 -3.10
N LEU A 108 -11.26 -0.88 -1.82
CA LEU A 108 -11.98 0.33 -1.41
C LEU A 108 -11.28 1.59 -1.92
N ALA A 109 -9.95 1.63 -1.85
CA ALA A 109 -9.15 2.73 -2.35
C ALA A 109 -9.20 2.88 -3.88
N ALA A 110 -9.17 1.78 -4.62
CA ALA A 110 -9.26 1.77 -6.09
C ALA A 110 -10.63 2.28 -6.58
N LEU A 111 -11.70 2.01 -5.84
CA LEU A 111 -13.07 2.41 -6.19
C LEU A 111 -13.46 3.81 -5.71
N THR A 112 -12.65 4.45 -4.86
CA THR A 112 -12.98 5.73 -4.23
C THR A 112 -11.90 6.79 -4.55
N PRO A 113 -12.22 7.86 -5.30
CA PRO A 113 -11.22 8.83 -5.76
C PRO A 113 -10.39 9.50 -4.64
N SER A 114 -11.02 9.84 -3.52
CA SER A 114 -10.35 10.44 -2.35
C SER A 114 -9.33 9.49 -1.73
N LEU A 115 -9.64 8.20 -1.65
CA LEU A 115 -8.74 7.18 -1.15
C LEU A 115 -7.60 6.86 -2.13
N ALA A 116 -7.87 6.82 -3.44
CA ALA A 116 -6.81 6.70 -4.44
C ALA A 116 -5.78 7.83 -4.34
N ALA A 117 -6.24 9.06 -4.08
CA ALA A 117 -5.35 10.19 -3.78
C ALA A 117 -4.61 10.00 -2.44
N ALA A 118 -5.28 9.50 -1.41
CA ALA A 118 -4.67 9.21 -0.11
C ALA A 118 -3.58 8.12 -0.19
N VAL A 119 -3.73 7.08 -1.01
CA VAL A 119 -2.69 6.07 -1.26
C VAL A 119 -1.42 6.72 -1.81
N ARG A 120 -1.55 7.60 -2.81
CA ARG A 120 -0.39 8.34 -3.36
C ARG A 120 0.24 9.26 -2.31
N SER A 121 -0.58 9.93 -1.50
CA SER A 121 -0.09 10.78 -0.43
C SER A 121 0.63 10.01 0.68
N ALA A 122 0.17 8.80 1.01
CA ALA A 122 0.79 7.94 2.02
C ALA A 122 2.22 7.52 1.61
N GLY A 123 2.46 7.34 0.31
CA GLY A 123 3.78 7.00 -0.22
C GLY A 123 4.81 8.14 -0.21
N GLN A 124 4.42 9.38 0.06
CA GLN A 124 5.31 10.54 -0.04
C GLN A 124 6.48 10.50 0.95
N GLU A 125 6.27 9.99 2.16
CA GLU A 125 7.36 9.92 3.14
C GLU A 125 8.37 8.83 2.76
N THR A 126 7.88 7.68 2.32
CA THR A 126 8.72 6.61 1.75
C THR A 126 9.48 7.10 0.52
N GLU A 127 8.84 7.86 -0.38
CA GLU A 127 9.48 8.45 -1.55
C GLU A 127 10.67 9.34 -1.16
N ARG A 128 10.49 10.24 -0.17
CA ARG A 128 11.56 11.10 0.34
C ARG A 128 12.68 10.29 0.96
N ALA A 129 12.36 9.25 1.74
CA ALA A 129 13.35 8.38 2.37
C ALA A 129 14.18 7.59 1.32
N ILE A 130 13.54 7.12 0.25
CA ILE A 130 14.21 6.48 -0.89
C ILE A 130 15.12 7.50 -1.59
N ALA A 131 14.62 8.70 -1.91
CA ALA A 131 15.41 9.74 -2.55
C ALA A 131 16.66 10.10 -1.73
N ALA A 132 16.51 10.29 -0.41
CA ALA A 132 17.62 10.56 0.50
C ALA A 132 18.67 9.43 0.50
N THR A 133 18.24 8.18 0.36
CA THR A 133 19.12 7.00 0.28
C THR A 133 19.86 6.88 -1.05
N LEU A 134 19.28 7.41 -2.13
CA LEU A 134 19.86 7.37 -3.47
C LEU A 134 20.86 8.50 -3.72
N ILE A 135 20.78 9.60 -2.96
CA ILE A 135 21.73 10.70 -3.02
C ILE A 135 23.09 10.24 -2.47
N ALA A 136 24.10 10.21 -3.33
CA ALA A 136 25.45 9.76 -3.03
C ALA A 136 26.48 10.46 -3.94
N PRO A 137 27.78 10.49 -3.57
CA PRO A 137 28.81 11.09 -4.42
C PRO A 137 28.83 10.51 -5.84
N GLY A 138 28.74 11.39 -6.84
CA GLY A 138 28.71 11.00 -8.26
C GLY A 138 27.31 10.65 -8.80
N VAL A 139 26.26 10.75 -7.98
CA VAL A 139 24.86 10.64 -8.41
C VAL A 139 24.24 12.04 -8.46
N ASP A 140 23.55 12.36 -9.55
CA ASP A 140 22.77 13.59 -9.66
C ASP A 140 21.53 13.53 -8.75
N ASP A 141 21.34 14.55 -7.92
CA ASP A 141 20.22 14.68 -6.98
C ASP A 141 18.87 14.64 -7.69
N ALA A 142 18.76 15.25 -8.88
CA ALA A 142 17.52 15.24 -9.65
C ALA A 142 17.21 13.83 -10.15
N ALA A 143 18.20 13.09 -10.64
CA ALA A 143 18.05 11.68 -11.01
C ALA A 143 17.65 10.79 -9.82
N ALA A 144 18.20 11.03 -8.62
CA ALA A 144 17.83 10.30 -7.40
C ALA A 144 16.36 10.54 -7.00
N ARG A 145 15.92 11.80 -7.00
CA ARG A 145 14.52 12.17 -6.73
C ARG A 145 13.56 11.64 -7.79
N ALA A 146 13.93 11.74 -9.07
CA ALA A 146 13.13 11.21 -10.17
C ALA A 146 12.97 9.68 -10.09
N ALA A 147 14.04 8.96 -9.73
CA ALA A 147 13.97 7.52 -9.51
C ALA A 147 13.03 7.13 -8.35
N ALA A 148 13.08 7.86 -7.24
CA ALA A 148 12.20 7.64 -6.10
C ALA A 148 10.72 7.91 -6.47
N GLY A 149 10.44 9.05 -7.10
CA GLY A 149 9.09 9.39 -7.56
C GLY A 149 8.56 8.40 -8.60
N ALA A 150 9.40 7.96 -9.53
CA ALA A 150 9.02 6.97 -10.54
C ALA A 150 8.64 5.62 -9.90
N VAL A 151 9.45 5.10 -8.97
CA VAL A 151 9.17 3.80 -8.35
C VAL A 151 7.91 3.86 -7.45
N MET A 152 7.72 4.92 -6.68
CA MET A 152 6.56 5.06 -5.79
C MET A 152 5.27 5.37 -6.57
N GLY A 153 5.37 6.16 -7.64
CA GLY A 153 4.28 6.38 -8.59
C GLY A 153 3.83 5.07 -9.24
N ALA A 154 4.78 4.27 -9.73
CA ALA A 154 4.48 2.96 -10.29
C ALA A 154 3.88 2.00 -9.25
N ALA A 155 4.46 1.93 -8.05
CA ALA A 155 3.97 1.06 -6.98
C ALA A 155 2.51 1.37 -6.59
N SER A 156 2.20 2.66 -6.35
CA SER A 156 0.83 3.08 -6.02
C SER A 156 -0.15 2.84 -7.17
N SER A 157 0.27 3.07 -8.41
CA SER A 157 -0.55 2.81 -9.60
C SER A 157 -0.84 1.31 -9.78
N LEU A 158 0.18 0.45 -9.67
CA LEU A 158 0.04 -1.00 -9.80
C LEU A 158 -0.81 -1.58 -8.67
N LEU A 159 -0.65 -1.07 -7.45
CA LEU A 159 -1.43 -1.49 -6.28
C LEU A 159 -2.94 -1.23 -6.49
N LEU A 160 -3.28 0.00 -6.92
CA LEU A 160 -4.67 0.38 -7.19
C LEU A 160 -5.26 -0.39 -8.38
N ALA A 161 -4.48 -0.57 -9.45
CA ALA A 161 -4.92 -1.32 -10.63
C ALA A 161 -5.21 -2.80 -10.30
N TRP A 162 -4.30 -3.46 -9.57
CA TRP A 162 -4.45 -4.87 -9.17
C TRP A 162 -5.77 -5.12 -8.43
N ALA A 163 -6.14 -4.29 -7.46
CA ALA A 163 -7.39 -4.49 -6.73
C ALA A 163 -8.65 -4.05 -7.50
N GLY A 164 -8.51 -3.10 -8.43
CA GLY A 164 -9.59 -2.61 -9.27
C GLY A 164 -9.98 -3.59 -10.40
N GLU A 165 -9.00 -4.25 -11.00
CA GLU A 165 -9.20 -5.19 -12.12
C GLU A 165 -9.78 -6.54 -11.68
N ASN A 166 -9.52 -6.97 -10.44
CA ASN A 166 -10.11 -8.17 -9.81
C ASN A 166 -11.62 -8.02 -9.46
N ASN A 167 -12.32 -7.07 -10.07
CA ASN A 167 -13.73 -6.75 -9.86
C ASN A 167 -14.65 -7.29 -10.97
N ALA A 168 -14.12 -8.06 -11.93
CA ALA A 168 -14.95 -8.76 -12.91
C ALA A 168 -15.79 -9.83 -12.17
N PRO A 169 -17.12 -9.84 -12.32
CA PRO A 169 -17.94 -10.84 -11.66
C PRO A 169 -17.60 -12.23 -12.23
N ASP A 170 -17.14 -13.13 -11.36
CA ASP A 170 -17.14 -14.57 -11.61
C ASP A 170 -18.60 -15.01 -11.76
N ALA A 171 -19.15 -14.84 -12.97
CA ALA A 171 -20.37 -15.46 -13.39
C ALA A 171 -20.11 -16.96 -13.60
N GLY A 172 -20.13 -17.70 -12.50
CA GLY A 172 -20.27 -19.15 -12.48
C GLY A 172 -18.99 -19.95 -12.75
N ALA A 173 -18.28 -20.32 -11.69
CA ALA A 173 -17.46 -21.52 -11.71
C ALA A 173 -17.42 -22.18 -10.32
N THR A 174 -18.09 -23.33 -10.25
CA THR A 174 -17.99 -24.31 -9.18
C THR A 174 -16.55 -24.83 -9.07
N ASN A 175 -15.96 -24.70 -7.88
CA ASN A 175 -14.89 -25.51 -7.30
C ASN A 175 -13.52 -25.60 -8.02
N THR A 176 -12.45 -25.49 -7.21
CA THR A 176 -11.05 -25.80 -7.50
C THR A 176 -10.36 -25.03 -8.63
N ALA A 177 -9.86 -23.84 -8.31
CA ALA A 177 -8.54 -23.36 -8.73
C ALA A 177 -8.23 -22.09 -7.95
N THR A 178 -7.01 -21.98 -7.43
CA THR A 178 -6.37 -20.72 -7.05
C THR A 178 -6.73 -19.65 -8.09
N SER A 179 -7.70 -18.78 -7.77
CA SER A 179 -8.17 -17.79 -8.73
C SER A 179 -7.00 -16.92 -9.14
N THR A 180 -6.90 -16.67 -10.44
CA THR A 180 -5.81 -15.97 -11.12
C THR A 180 -5.72 -14.48 -10.78
N ALA A 181 -6.18 -14.06 -9.60
CA ALA A 181 -5.69 -12.87 -8.93
C ALA A 181 -4.29 -13.23 -8.40
N GLY A 182 -3.27 -13.06 -9.25
CA GLY A 182 -1.89 -13.30 -8.84
C GLY A 182 -1.60 -12.58 -7.51
N ASP A 183 -0.88 -13.26 -6.62
CA ASP A 183 -0.32 -12.68 -5.40
C ASP A 183 0.12 -11.23 -5.67
N ALA A 184 -0.44 -10.28 -4.91
CA ALA A 184 -0.21 -8.85 -5.11
C ALA A 184 1.28 -8.55 -5.17
N ALA A 185 2.08 -9.19 -4.31
CA ALA A 185 3.52 -9.02 -4.30
C ALA A 185 4.14 -9.45 -5.64
N THR A 186 3.70 -10.58 -6.20
CA THR A 186 4.14 -11.08 -7.50
C THR A 186 3.75 -10.16 -8.66
N VAL A 187 2.50 -9.70 -8.72
CA VAL A 187 2.00 -8.82 -9.80
C VAL A 187 2.73 -7.48 -9.78
N LEU A 188 2.83 -6.86 -8.60
CA LEU A 188 3.51 -5.57 -8.43
C LEU A 188 5.01 -5.72 -8.71
N SER A 189 5.66 -6.79 -8.26
CA SER A 189 7.09 -7.01 -8.52
C SER A 189 7.38 -7.11 -10.01
N ARG A 190 6.55 -7.85 -10.76
CA ARG A 190 6.68 -7.95 -12.22
C ARG A 190 6.49 -6.58 -12.90
N GLY A 191 5.46 -5.84 -12.49
CA GLY A 191 5.18 -4.50 -13.02
C GLY A 191 6.29 -3.49 -12.72
N LEU A 192 6.93 -3.58 -11.55
CA LEU A 192 8.06 -2.73 -11.18
C LEU A 192 9.32 -3.08 -11.96
N LEU A 193 9.61 -4.37 -12.14
CA LEU A 193 10.79 -4.83 -12.90
C LEU A 193 10.72 -4.43 -14.39
N SER A 194 9.52 -4.35 -14.98
CA SER A 194 9.37 -3.92 -16.38
C SER A 194 9.83 -2.48 -16.62
N LEU A 195 9.87 -1.63 -15.58
CA LEU A 195 10.45 -0.27 -15.67
C LEU A 195 11.94 -0.28 -16.02
N LEU A 196 12.63 -1.40 -15.81
CA LEU A 196 14.04 -1.56 -16.13
C LEU A 196 14.26 -2.04 -17.58
N GLY A 197 13.19 -2.34 -18.33
CA GLY A 197 13.27 -2.91 -19.67
C GLY A 197 13.73 -4.38 -19.68
N GLU A 198 13.75 -5.03 -18.51
CA GLU A 198 13.98 -6.47 -18.38
C GLU A 198 12.61 -7.16 -18.52
N SER A 199 12.27 -7.64 -19.72
CA SER A 199 11.07 -8.45 -20.00
C SER A 199 11.44 -9.89 -20.30
#